data_AF-A0A6L8EFE1-F1
#
_entry.id   AF-A0A6L8EFE1-F1
#
_cell.length_a   1.000
_cell.length_b   1.000
_cell.length_c   1.000
_cell.angle_alpha   90.00
_cell.angle_beta   90.00
_cell.angle_gamma   90.00
#
_symmetry.space_group_name_H-M   'P 1'
#
loop_
_entity.id
_entity.type
_entity.pdbx_description
1 polymer ?
#
loop_
_entity_poly.entity_id
_entity_poly.type
_entity_poly.pdbx_seq_one_letter_code
_entity_poly.pdbx_strand_id
1 'polypeptide(L)'
;MNWWVSRKHRKQQAVTPAATHGGYRTIGYYGRNSNGCPIVLVKDPRPARWMVPAPLRENRAENTLITTLPPEEGKLLMFPAWLDHGVAQHHAETDRISMSYNFELRQKNPG
;
A
#
# COMPACT_ATOMS: atom_id res chain seq x y z
N MET A 1 -9.20 17.07 -4.05
CA MET A 1 -8.89 15.68 -4.46
C MET A 1 -7.45 15.69 -4.92
N ASN A 2 -6.56 14.96 -4.22
CA ASN A 2 -5.13 14.96 -4.52
C ASN A 2 -4.78 13.64 -5.20
N TRP A 3 -4.09 13.71 -6.33
CA TRP A 3 -3.65 12.54 -7.08
C TRP A 3 -2.27 12.77 -7.70
N TRP A 4 -1.51 11.70 -7.87
CA TRP A 4 -0.20 11.75 -8.49
C TRP A 4 0.11 10.46 -9.25
N VAL A 5 0.98 10.56 -10.25
CA VAL A 5 1.50 9.43 -11.02
C VAL A 5 2.94 9.20 -10.61
N SER A 6 3.31 7.94 -10.36
CA SER A 6 4.69 7.54 -10.12
C SER A 6 5.11 6.51 -11.15
N ARG A 7 6.24 6.79 -11.83
CA ARG A 7 6.96 5.85 -12.69
C ARG A 7 8.24 5.43 -11.98
N LYS A 8 8.41 4.12 -11.77
CA LYS A 8 9.63 3.56 -11.17
C LYS A 8 10.35 2.70 -12.21
N HIS A 9 11.59 3.08 -12.51
CA HIS A 9 12.53 2.30 -13.31
C HIS A 9 13.26 1.26 -12.46
N ARG A 10 13.82 0.23 -13.12
CA ARG A 10 14.67 -0.80 -12.52
C ARG A 10 15.75 -0.19 -11.61
N LYS A 11 15.95 -0.76 -10.41
CA LYS A 11 16.96 -0.36 -9.41
C LYS A 11 16.78 1.04 -8.77
N GLN A 12 15.62 1.69 -8.85
CA GLN A 12 15.37 2.84 -7.97
C GLN A 12 15.11 2.37 -6.52
N GLN A 13 16.12 2.56 -5.68
CA GLN A 13 16.28 2.10 -4.29
C GLN A 13 15.31 2.69 -3.25
N ALA A 14 14.40 3.57 -3.65
CA ALA A 14 13.50 4.18 -2.70
C ALA A 14 12.34 3.22 -2.39
N VAL A 15 12.51 2.40 -1.35
CA VAL A 15 11.37 2.01 -0.50
C VAL A 15 10.79 3.33 -0.03
N THR A 16 9.58 3.66 -0.47
CA THR A 16 8.90 4.81 0.11
C THR A 16 8.67 4.44 1.59
N PRO A 17 9.20 5.23 2.55
CA PRO A 17 8.97 4.96 3.96
C PRO A 17 7.50 4.83 4.20
N ALA A 18 7.15 3.92 5.10
CA ALA A 18 5.78 3.72 5.46
C ALA A 18 5.25 5.04 6.07
N ALA A 19 4.16 5.56 5.52
CA ALA A 19 3.61 6.86 5.87
C ALA A 19 2.09 6.78 6.05
N THR A 20 1.56 7.64 6.93
CA THR A 20 0.12 7.81 7.12
C THR A 20 -0.32 9.14 6.53
N HIS A 21 -1.54 9.19 5.98
CA HIS A 21 -2.17 10.46 5.60
C HIS A 21 -3.31 10.77 6.57
N GLY A 22 -3.24 11.90 7.26
CA GLY A 22 -4.26 12.30 8.25
C GLY A 22 -5.67 12.47 7.64
N GLY A 23 -6.69 12.08 8.40
CA GLY A 23 -8.12 12.19 8.05
C GLY A 23 -8.78 10.87 7.60
N TYR A 24 -10.08 10.91 7.26
CA TYR A 24 -10.82 9.77 6.68
C TYR A 24 -10.47 9.59 5.20
N ARG A 25 -9.19 9.35 4.94
CA ARG A 25 -8.67 9.23 3.59
C ARG A 25 -8.58 7.78 3.17
N THR A 26 -8.79 7.52 1.88
CA THR A 26 -8.58 6.22 1.27
C THR A 26 -7.56 6.38 0.17
N ILE A 27 -6.63 5.43 0.07
CA ILE A 27 -5.60 5.45 -0.96
C ILE A 27 -5.96 4.45 -2.04
N GLY A 28 -6.11 4.95 -3.26
CA GLY A 28 -6.36 4.16 -4.46
C GLY A 28 -5.06 3.90 -5.21
N TYR A 29 -4.68 2.66 -5.47
CA TYR A 29 -3.56 2.31 -6.34
C TYR A 29 -4.05 1.62 -7.62
N TYR A 30 -3.65 2.16 -8.78
CA TYR A 30 -3.78 1.51 -10.09
C TYR A 30 -2.39 1.35 -10.70
N GLY A 31 -2.06 0.16 -11.23
CA GLY A 31 -0.74 -0.06 -11.82
C GLY A 31 -0.71 -1.03 -12.97
N ARG A 32 0.23 -0.77 -13.89
CA ARG A 32 0.65 -1.73 -14.92
C ARG A 32 1.98 -2.33 -14.46
N ASN A 33 2.04 -3.65 -14.31
CA ASN A 33 3.18 -4.35 -13.73
C ASN A 33 3.62 -5.50 -14.62
N SER A 34 4.93 -5.77 -14.66
CA SER A 34 5.43 -7.09 -15.04
C SER A 34 5.25 -8.07 -13.89
N ASN A 35 4.67 -9.23 -14.21
CA ASN A 35 4.40 -10.36 -13.32
C ASN A 35 5.33 -10.47 -12.10
N GLY A 36 4.74 -10.53 -10.90
CA GLY A 36 5.39 -11.02 -9.69
C GLY A 36 6.04 -9.97 -8.77
N CYS A 37 6.10 -8.69 -9.14
CA CYS A 37 6.62 -7.66 -8.23
C CYS A 37 5.50 -7.10 -7.33
N PRO A 38 5.59 -7.25 -6.00
CA PRO A 38 4.62 -6.63 -5.12
C PRO A 38 4.77 -5.12 -5.12
N ILE A 39 3.65 -4.44 -4.84
CA ILE A 39 3.62 -2.98 -4.93
C ILE A 39 3.40 -2.36 -3.59
N VAL A 40 2.37 -2.78 -2.85
CA VAL A 40 2.04 -2.15 -1.58
C VAL A 40 2.41 -3.09 -0.44
N LEU A 41 3.25 -2.58 0.46
CA LEU A 41 3.56 -3.19 1.75
C LEU A 41 2.70 -2.50 2.79
N VAL A 42 1.98 -3.27 3.58
CA VAL A 42 1.07 -2.78 4.62
C VAL A 42 1.52 -3.36 5.95
N LYS A 43 1.80 -2.50 6.94
CA LYS A 43 2.20 -2.94 8.27
C LYS A 43 0.99 -3.20 9.16
N ASP A 44 1.12 -4.17 10.06
CA ASP A 44 0.17 -4.41 11.13
C ASP A 44 0.06 -3.14 12.00
N PRO A 45 -1.14 -2.55 12.11
CA PRO A 45 -1.32 -1.30 12.83
C PRO A 45 -1.29 -1.45 14.35
N ARG A 46 -1.23 -2.69 14.88
CA ARG A 46 -1.24 -2.97 16.32
C ARG A 46 0.19 -2.85 16.88
N PRO A 47 0.55 -1.79 17.63
CA PRO A 47 1.94 -1.56 18.05
C PRO A 47 2.49 -2.68 18.94
N ALA A 48 1.64 -3.28 19.79
CA ALA A 48 2.02 -4.38 20.66
C ALA A 48 2.59 -5.59 19.90
N ARG A 49 2.13 -5.83 18.67
CA ARG A 49 2.60 -6.95 17.82
C ARG A 49 4.05 -6.78 17.37
N TRP A 50 4.55 -5.55 17.37
CA TRP A 50 5.94 -5.21 17.01
C TRP A 50 6.90 -5.23 18.20
N MET A 51 6.38 -5.16 19.43
CA MET A 51 7.20 -5.22 20.65
C MET A 51 7.38 -6.65 21.13
N VAL A 52 6.30 -7.43 21.16
CA VAL A 52 6.30 -8.81 21.66
C VAL A 52 5.50 -9.68 20.68
N PRO A 53 6.14 -10.24 19.65
CA PRO A 53 5.46 -11.11 18.71
C PRO A 53 5.05 -12.42 19.41
N ALA A 54 3.75 -12.72 19.38
CA ALA A 54 3.27 -14.00 19.88
C ALA A 54 3.76 -15.15 18.97
N PRO A 55 4.12 -16.32 19.53
CA PRO A 55 4.49 -17.47 18.74
C PRO A 55 3.32 -17.89 17.85
N LEU A 56 3.57 -17.97 16.54
CA LEU A 56 2.58 -18.37 15.56
C LEU A 56 2.68 -19.87 15.35
N ARG A 57 1.53 -20.57 15.35
CA ARG A 57 1.48 -21.99 14.94
C ARG A 57 1.76 -22.12 13.44
N GLU A 58 1.25 -21.18 12.65
CA GLU A 58 1.40 -21.12 11.20
C GLU A 58 1.40 -19.66 10.74
N ASN A 59 2.11 -19.37 9.66
CA ASN A 59 2.10 -18.05 9.03
C ASN A 59 0.90 -17.95 8.07
N ARG A 60 0.05 -16.95 8.27
CA ARG A 60 -1.17 -16.70 7.49
C ARG A 60 -1.34 -15.20 7.25
N ALA A 61 -2.16 -14.85 6.26
CA ALA A 61 -2.38 -13.45 5.88
C ALA A 61 -2.92 -12.60 7.06
N GLU A 62 -3.70 -13.19 7.96
CA GLU A 62 -4.33 -12.51 9.09
C GLU A 62 -3.36 -12.27 10.27
N ASN A 63 -2.20 -12.94 10.26
CA ASN A 63 -1.26 -12.92 11.37
C ASN A 63 0.15 -12.45 11.01
N THR A 64 0.39 -12.06 9.75
CA THR A 64 1.66 -11.44 9.35
C THR A 64 1.77 -10.00 9.86
N LEU A 65 3.00 -9.57 10.17
CA LEU A 65 3.28 -8.17 10.54
C LEU A 65 3.37 -7.25 9.33
N ILE A 66 3.72 -7.81 8.16
CA ILE A 66 3.78 -7.09 6.89
C ILE A 66 3.00 -7.91 5.88
N THR A 67 1.95 -7.30 5.34
CA THR A 67 1.18 -7.86 4.23
C THR A 67 1.65 -7.23 2.94
N THR A 68 1.85 -8.09 1.95
CA THR A 68 2.32 -7.70 0.64
C THR A 68 1.18 -7.90 -0.35
N LEU A 69 0.77 -6.81 -1.01
CA LEU A 69 -0.34 -6.84 -1.96
C LEU A 69 0.22 -6.81 -3.40
N PRO A 70 0.09 -7.92 -4.15
CA PRO A 70 0.45 -7.93 -5.55
C PRO A 70 -0.56 -7.09 -6.33
N PRO A 71 -0.11 -6.19 -7.20
CA PRO A 71 -1.01 -5.50 -8.11
C PRO A 71 -1.50 -6.48 -9.17
N GLU A 72 -2.75 -6.30 -9.58
CA GLU A 72 -3.23 -6.87 -10.83
C GLU A 72 -3.56 -5.71 -11.76
N GLU A 73 -3.13 -5.82 -13.01
CA GLU A 73 -3.41 -4.79 -14.01
C GLU A 73 -4.92 -4.59 -14.14
N GLY A 74 -5.36 -3.34 -14.21
CA GLY A 74 -6.79 -3.02 -14.25
C GLY A 74 -7.47 -2.92 -12.89
N LYS A 75 -6.84 -3.37 -11.79
CA LYS A 75 -7.46 -3.33 -10.45
C LYS A 75 -7.13 -2.06 -9.68
N LEU A 76 -8.11 -1.61 -8.90
CA LEU A 76 -7.96 -0.56 -7.90
C LEU A 76 -7.82 -1.19 -6.52
N LEU A 77 -6.69 -0.95 -5.86
CA LEU A 77 -6.52 -1.30 -4.46
C LEU A 77 -6.92 -0.10 -3.59
N MET A 78 -7.81 -0.32 -2.62
CA MET A 78 -8.28 0.70 -1.67
C MET A 78 -8.01 0.28 -0.24
N PHE A 79 -7.43 1.17 0.58
CA PHE A 79 -7.19 0.92 2.00
C PHE A 79 -7.26 2.21 2.83
N PRO A 80 -7.53 2.12 4.15
CA PRO A 80 -7.57 3.29 5.02
C PRO A 80 -6.23 4.01 5.07
N ALA A 81 -6.23 5.33 4.94
CA ALA A 81 -5.01 6.13 4.84
C ALA A 81 -4.21 6.24 6.15
N TRP A 82 -4.81 5.90 7.29
CA TRP A 82 -4.10 5.78 8.56
C TRP A 82 -3.25 4.52 8.66
N LEU A 83 -3.42 3.57 7.74
CA LEU A 83 -2.67 2.33 7.72
C LEU A 83 -1.26 2.60 7.19
N ASP A 84 -0.26 2.18 7.96
CA ASP A 84 1.13 2.42 7.62
C ASP A 84 1.53 1.56 6.42
N HIS A 85 1.82 2.21 5.29
CA HIS A 85 2.03 1.54 4.01
C HIS A 85 3.18 2.15 3.23
N GLY A 86 3.92 1.30 2.54
CA GLY A 86 5.04 1.67 1.70
C GLY A 86 4.97 0.99 0.35
N VAL A 87 5.87 1.39 -0.55
CA VAL A 87 5.98 0.77 -1.88
C VAL A 87 7.26 -0.05 -1.94
N ALA A 88 7.13 -1.34 -2.22
CA ALA A 88 8.28 -2.24 -2.35
C ALA A 88 9.18 -1.81 -3.52
N GLN A 89 10.46 -2.15 -3.39
CA GLN A 89 11.45 -1.91 -4.43
C GLN A 89 11.05 -2.65 -5.71
N HIS A 90 11.22 -1.98 -6.84
CA HIS A 90 10.92 -2.54 -8.15
C HIS A 90 12.16 -3.23 -8.73
N HIS A 91 12.08 -4.55 -8.90
CA HIS A 91 13.20 -5.39 -9.37
C HIS A 91 13.11 -5.77 -10.86
N ALA A 92 11.94 -5.59 -11.47
CA ALA A 92 11.76 -5.96 -12.87
C ALA A 92 12.45 -5.00 -13.84
N GLU A 93 12.68 -5.51 -15.05
CA GLU A 93 13.30 -4.81 -16.17
C GLU A 93 12.34 -3.82 -16.84
N THR A 94 11.04 -4.13 -16.78
CA THR A 94 9.98 -3.26 -17.31
C THR A 94 9.62 -2.17 -16.32
N ASP A 95 9.09 -1.05 -16.83
CA ASP A 95 8.66 0.05 -15.99
C ASP A 95 7.37 -0.26 -15.25
N ARG A 96 7.32 0.22 -14.01
CA ARG A 96 6.10 0.24 -13.21
C ARG A 96 5.50 1.62 -13.25
N ILE A 97 4.30 1.74 -13.80
CA ILE A 97 3.51 2.98 -13.79
C ILE A 97 2.38 2.79 -12.79
N SER A 98 2.23 3.78 -11.92
CA SER A 98 1.22 3.78 -10.88
C SER A 98 0.52 5.11 -10.74
N MET A 99 -0.73 5.06 -10.33
CA MET A 99 -1.55 6.23 -10.05
C MET A 99 -2.11 6.12 -8.64
N SER A 100 -1.92 7.17 -7.85
CA SER A 100 -2.30 7.22 -6.44
C SER A 100 -3.26 8.36 -6.17
N TYR A 101 -4.25 8.12 -5.33
CA TYR A 101 -5.34 9.06 -5.01
C TYR A 101 -5.62 9.10 -3.52
N ASN A 102 -5.93 10.28 -2.98
CA ASN A 102 -6.53 10.42 -1.66
C ASN A 102 -8.00 10.81 -1.79
N PHE A 103 -8.90 9.95 -1.30
CA PHE A 103 -10.32 10.26 -1.13
C PHE A 103 -10.55 10.97 0.20
N GLU A 104 -11.56 11.84 0.29
CA GLU A 104 -12.04 12.39 1.58
C GLU A 104 -13.52 12.07 1.69
N LEU A 105 -13.91 11.34 2.74
CA LEU A 105 -15.32 11.14 3.05
C LEU A 105 -15.90 12.46 3.58
N ARG A 106 -16.88 13.01 2.85
CA ARG A 106 -17.65 14.19 3.27
C ARG A 106 -19.02 13.72 3.74
N GLN A 107 -19.47 14.24 4.89
CA GLN A 107 -20.85 14.02 5.32
C GLN A 107 -21.78 14.60 4.26
N LYS A 108 -22.79 13.81 3.87
CA LYS A 108 -23.88 14.30 3.04
C LYS A 108 -24.72 15.22 3.93
N ASN A 109 -24.79 16.51 3.60
CA ASN A 109 -25.71 17.41 4.30
C ASN A 109 -27.14 16.85 4.12
N PRO A 110 -27.88 16.60 5.22
CA PRO A 110 -29.31 16.43 5.11
C PRO A 110 -29.88 17.77 4.63
N GLY A 111 -30.53 17.76 3.48
CA GLY A 111 -31.26 18.92 2.96
C GLY A 111 -32.50 19.21 3.77
#